data_AF-A0A954MYG4-F1
#
_entry.id   AF-A0A954MYG4-F1
#
_cell.length_a   1.000
_cell.length_b   1.000
_cell.length_c   1.000
_cell.angle_alpha   90.00
_cell.angle_beta   90.00
_cell.angle_gamma   90.00
#
_symmetry.space_group_name_H-M   'P 1'
#
loop_
_entity.id
_entity.type
_entity.pdbx_description
1 polymer ?
#
loop_
_entity_poly.entity_id
_entity_poly.type
_entity_poly.pdbx_seq_one_letter_code
_entity_poly.pdbx_strand_id
1 'polypeptide(L)'
;MSAEHNNDVFHHIRDALHFEIPKFLDSTGASPQLPNIMGFQVTKFMVLEVVAGLLTLFIFWGLARHIRKGSPARGKFWNFWEAIALFIRDNVVRDAIGEGHHHDHDGDHGDHGHESYHHGDHAHTPVAASQKLNSEDFGVTRVGHPADQFAPFVLTVFFFILFCNLLGAIPWLGSPTGHLSVTGILAMSVFVRVVLAGSSELGVVGFWKALAPKMDLPAIMAALIIPMIWGIEVIGLLIKHGVL
;
A
#
# COMPACT_ATOMS: atom_id res chain seq x y z
N MET A 1 -30.15 18.33 -41.95
CA MET A 1 -28.93 17.71 -41.41
C MET A 1 -28.88 18.12 -39.94
N SER A 2 -29.63 17.37 -39.13
CA SER A 2 -30.13 17.81 -37.83
C SER A 2 -29.13 17.49 -36.75
N ALA A 3 -28.94 18.45 -35.85
CA ALA A 3 -28.09 18.38 -34.67
C ALA A 3 -28.25 17.07 -33.87
N GLU A 4 -27.23 16.21 -33.92
CA GLU A 4 -26.91 15.35 -32.79
C GLU A 4 -26.20 16.23 -31.75
N HIS A 5 -27.00 16.95 -30.96
CA HIS A 5 -26.56 17.47 -29.68
C HIS A 5 -26.37 16.26 -28.76
N ASN A 6 -25.19 15.62 -28.88
CA ASN A 6 -24.76 14.57 -27.99
C ASN A 6 -24.52 15.22 -26.62
N ASN A 7 -25.59 15.30 -25.83
CA ASN A 7 -25.56 15.54 -24.39
C ASN A 7 -24.87 14.34 -23.74
N ASP A 8 -23.57 14.20 -23.98
CA ASP A 8 -22.76 13.17 -23.39
C ASP A 8 -22.59 13.60 -21.93
N VAL A 9 -23.53 13.18 -21.07
CA VAL A 9 -23.53 13.42 -19.62
C VAL A 9 -22.18 13.03 -19.01
N PHE A 10 -21.37 12.22 -19.69
CA PHE A 10 -20.08 11.76 -19.23
C PHE A 10 -18.89 12.70 -19.50
N HIS A 11 -19.06 13.86 -20.17
CA HIS A 11 -17.91 14.74 -20.46
C HIS A 11 -17.24 15.32 -19.21
N HIS A 12 -17.97 15.52 -18.11
CA HIS A 12 -17.40 15.93 -16.82
C HIS A 12 -16.69 14.80 -16.07
N ILE A 13 -17.01 13.53 -16.39
CA ILE A 13 -16.38 12.32 -15.86
C ILE A 13 -15.15 11.93 -16.69
N ARG A 14 -15.16 12.23 -17.99
CA ARG A 14 -14.02 11.98 -18.88
C ARG A 14 -12.94 13.03 -18.65
N ASP A 15 -11.69 12.63 -18.91
CA ASP A 15 -10.56 13.53 -18.79
C ASP A 15 -10.71 14.68 -19.79
N ALA A 16 -10.97 15.87 -19.26
CA ALA A 16 -11.32 17.05 -20.03
C ALA A 16 -10.12 18.00 -20.11
N LEU A 17 -10.03 18.72 -21.23
CA LEU A 17 -8.99 19.72 -21.48
C LEU A 17 -9.33 21.09 -20.87
N HIS A 18 -10.47 21.19 -20.20
CA HIS A 18 -10.96 22.40 -19.58
C HIS A 18 -11.41 22.11 -18.17
N PHE A 19 -11.31 23.12 -17.30
CA PHE A 19 -11.91 23.06 -15.98
C PHE A 19 -13.34 23.60 -16.03
N GLU A 20 -14.28 22.84 -15.47
CA GLU A 20 -15.63 23.33 -15.24
C GLU A 20 -15.65 24.08 -13.92
N ILE A 21 -15.79 25.40 -14.00
CA ILE A 21 -15.86 26.25 -12.83
C ILE A 21 -17.31 26.21 -12.31
N PRO A 22 -17.53 26.09 -10.98
CA PRO A 22 -18.87 26.13 -10.43
C PRO A 22 -19.60 27.40 -10.86
N LYS A 23 -20.87 27.26 -11.26
CA LYS A 23 -21.71 28.39 -11.74
C LYS A 23 -21.84 29.55 -10.75
N PHE A 24 -21.52 29.33 -9.48
CA PHE A 24 -21.48 30.40 -8.46
C PHE A 24 -20.22 31.27 -8.53
N LEU A 25 -19.13 30.74 -9.09
CA LEU A 25 -17.84 31.42 -9.21
C LEU A 25 -17.65 32.06 -10.60
N ASP A 26 -18.24 31.45 -11.63
CA ASP A 26 -18.21 31.94 -13.00
C ASP A 26 -19.59 31.84 -13.66
N SER A 27 -20.24 32.98 -13.85
CA SER A 27 -21.56 33.12 -14.50
C SER A 27 -21.46 33.16 -16.04
N THR A 28 -20.25 33.25 -16.61
CA THR A 28 -20.01 33.38 -18.05
C THR A 28 -19.93 32.02 -18.77
N GLY A 29 -19.84 30.91 -18.03
CA GLY A 29 -19.70 29.57 -18.62
C GLY A 29 -18.37 29.40 -19.38
N ALA A 30 -17.38 30.23 -19.09
CA ALA A 30 -16.07 30.13 -19.70
C ALA A 30 -15.34 28.92 -19.10
N SER A 31 -15.12 27.89 -19.91
CA SER A 31 -14.30 26.75 -19.53
C SER A 31 -12.85 27.01 -19.97
N PRO A 32 -11.96 27.49 -19.09
CA PRO A 32 -10.59 27.80 -19.48
C PRO A 32 -9.89 26.54 -20.00
N GLN A 33 -9.41 26.62 -21.23
CA GLN A 33 -8.67 25.55 -21.89
C GLN A 33 -7.29 25.46 -21.25
N LEU A 34 -6.87 24.26 -20.87
CA LEU A 34 -5.57 24.04 -20.29
C LEU A 34 -4.47 24.27 -21.35
N PRO A 35 -3.36 24.92 -20.95
CA PRO A 35 -2.29 25.25 -21.88
C PRO A 35 -1.63 23.98 -22.41
N ASN A 36 -1.30 24.00 -23.70
CA ASN A 36 -0.37 23.04 -24.27
C ASN A 36 1.05 23.52 -23.95
N ILE A 37 1.82 22.72 -23.20
CA ILE A 37 3.18 23.03 -22.80
C ILE A 37 4.11 22.22 -23.69
N MET A 38 4.86 22.88 -24.57
CA MET A 38 5.88 22.23 -25.43
C MET A 38 5.37 21.04 -26.26
N GLY A 39 4.11 21.07 -26.71
CA GLY A 39 3.47 19.97 -27.45
C GLY A 39 2.71 18.98 -26.57
N PHE A 40 2.89 19.02 -25.24
CA PHE A 40 2.16 18.19 -24.29
C PHE A 40 0.85 18.87 -23.87
N GLN A 41 -0.26 18.18 -24.10
CA GLN A 41 -1.57 18.67 -23.74
C GLN A 41 -1.90 18.28 -22.29
N VAL A 42 -1.97 19.27 -21.42
CA VAL A 42 -2.29 19.08 -20.01
C VAL A 42 -3.80 18.85 -19.85
N THR A 43 -4.17 17.80 -19.15
CA THR A 43 -5.57 17.45 -18.90
C THR A 43 -5.98 17.76 -17.45
N LYS A 44 -7.29 17.77 -17.19
CA LYS A 44 -7.85 17.99 -15.85
C LYS A 44 -7.30 16.97 -14.86
N PHE A 45 -7.27 15.69 -15.21
CA PHE A 45 -6.80 14.64 -14.30
C PHE A 45 -5.30 14.71 -14.05
N MET A 46 -4.49 15.06 -15.06
CA MET A 46 -3.06 15.32 -14.84
C MET A 46 -2.82 16.43 -13.81
N VAL A 47 -3.60 17.51 -13.87
CA VAL A 47 -3.49 18.60 -12.87
C VAL A 47 -3.91 18.12 -11.48
N LEU A 48 -5.02 17.39 -11.38
CA LEU A 48 -5.52 16.87 -10.10
C LEU A 48 -4.57 15.84 -9.47
N GLU A 49 -3.91 15.01 -10.27
CA GLU A 49 -2.88 14.07 -9.81
C GLU A 49 -1.67 14.78 -9.25
N VAL A 50 -1.20 15.83 -9.92
CA VAL A 50 -0.10 16.66 -9.41
C VAL A 50 -0.51 17.31 -8.10
N VAL A 51 -1.74 17.83 -7.99
CA VAL A 51 -2.26 18.38 -6.73
C VAL A 51 -2.32 17.31 -5.64
N ALA A 52 -2.87 16.12 -5.91
CA ALA A 52 -2.94 15.01 -4.95
C ALA A 52 -1.53 14.54 -4.50
N GLY A 53 -0.59 14.46 -5.44
CA GLY A 53 0.82 14.15 -5.17
C GLY A 53 1.48 15.21 -4.30
N LEU A 54 1.28 16.49 -4.59
CA LEU A 54 1.80 17.59 -3.78
C LEU A 54 1.18 17.62 -2.37
N LEU A 55 -0.11 17.34 -2.24
CA LEU A 55 -0.78 17.22 -0.93
C LEU A 55 -0.19 16.07 -0.11
N THR A 56 0.02 14.92 -0.76
CA THR A 56 0.68 13.75 -0.16
C THR A 56 2.08 14.14 0.33
N LEU A 57 2.91 14.71 -0.54
CA LEU A 57 4.26 15.14 -0.21
C LEU A 57 4.27 16.20 0.90
N PHE A 58 3.33 17.13 0.91
CA PHE A 58 3.21 18.14 1.96
C PHE A 58 2.95 17.51 3.33
N ILE A 59 2.05 16.53 3.41
CA ILE A 59 1.74 15.81 4.65
C ILE A 59 2.95 15.02 5.13
N PHE A 60 3.60 14.26 4.26
CA PHE A 60 4.79 13.49 4.63
C PHE A 60 5.97 14.38 4.99
N TRP A 61 6.19 15.47 4.25
CA TRP A 61 7.23 16.44 4.58
C TRP A 61 6.99 17.05 5.95
N GLY A 62 5.73 17.42 6.25
CA GLY A 62 5.32 17.92 7.55
C GLY A 62 5.51 16.90 8.67
N LEU A 63 5.04 15.67 8.48
CA LEU A 63 5.17 14.58 9.45
C LEU A 63 6.65 14.22 9.68
N ALA A 64 7.44 14.09 8.62
CA ALA A 64 8.87 13.81 8.71
C ALA A 64 9.64 14.92 9.43
N ARG A 65 9.31 16.18 9.14
CA ARG A 65 9.89 17.33 9.85
C ARG A 65 9.47 17.37 11.31
N HIS A 66 8.25 16.92 11.62
CA HIS A 66 7.74 16.87 12.98
C HIS A 66 8.40 15.76 13.80
N ILE A 67 8.53 14.56 13.23
CA ILE A 67 9.21 13.41 13.85
C ILE A 67 10.70 13.74 14.12
N ARG A 68 11.38 14.40 13.17
CA ARG A 68 12.79 14.80 13.32
C ARG A 68 13.05 15.79 14.47
N LYS A 69 12.04 16.51 14.94
CA LYS A 69 12.19 17.45 16.07
C LYS A 69 12.21 16.76 17.43
N GLY A 70 11.95 15.46 17.51
CA GLY A 70 12.06 14.66 18.75
C GLY A 70 11.02 14.99 19.83
N SER A 71 10.12 15.94 19.58
CA SER A 71 9.01 16.27 20.48
C SER A 71 7.78 15.43 20.12
N PRO A 72 7.04 14.86 21.10
CA PRO A 72 5.72 14.25 20.86
C PRO A 72 4.83 15.18 20.03
N ALA A 73 3.97 14.64 19.15
CA ALA A 73 3.11 15.45 18.30
C ALA A 73 2.21 16.43 19.06
N ARG A 74 2.67 17.68 19.22
CA ARG A 74 1.87 18.76 19.82
C ARG A 74 0.98 19.37 18.74
N GLY A 75 -0.28 18.95 18.71
CA GLY A 75 -1.34 19.55 17.90
C GLY A 75 -2.42 18.56 17.47
N LYS A 76 -3.69 18.96 17.56
CA LYS A 76 -4.85 18.11 17.19
C LYS A 76 -4.75 17.57 15.76
N PHE A 77 -4.28 18.41 14.83
CA PHE A 77 -4.11 18.05 13.43
C PHE A 77 -2.98 17.02 13.22
N TRP A 78 -1.80 17.24 13.79
CA TRP A 78 -0.67 16.30 13.66
C TRP A 78 -0.95 14.96 14.31
N ASN A 79 -1.58 14.97 15.49
CA ASN A 79 -1.98 13.74 16.17
C ASN A 79 -2.97 12.91 15.34
N PHE A 80 -3.89 13.56 14.60
CA PHE A 80 -4.80 12.86 13.70
C PHE A 80 -4.07 12.15 12.56
N TRP A 81 -3.16 12.85 11.87
CA TRP A 81 -2.39 12.24 10.77
C TRP A 81 -1.42 11.15 11.26
N GLU A 82 -0.80 11.36 12.41
CA GLU A 82 0.03 10.35 13.06
C GLU A 82 -0.80 9.11 13.41
N ALA A 83 -1.99 9.28 14.00
CA ALA A 83 -2.87 8.15 14.32
C ALA A 83 -3.27 7.34 13.07
N ILE A 84 -3.58 7.99 11.95
CA ILE A 84 -3.86 7.29 10.69
C ILE A 84 -2.60 6.57 10.19
N ALA A 85 -1.46 7.23 10.18
CA ALA A 85 -0.21 6.64 9.70
C ALA A 85 0.22 5.43 10.56
N LEU A 86 0.08 5.54 11.88
CA LEU A 86 0.33 4.45 12.82
C LEU A 86 -0.69 3.32 12.65
N PHE A 87 -1.97 3.64 12.48
CA PHE A 87 -3.00 2.62 12.22
C PHE A 87 -2.68 1.81 10.96
N ILE A 88 -2.32 2.48 9.86
CA ILE A 88 -1.96 1.79 8.61
C ILE A 88 -0.69 0.97 8.82
N ARG A 89 0.33 1.50 9.48
CA ARG A 89 1.55 0.72 9.76
C ARG A 89 1.25 -0.50 10.61
N ASP A 90 0.56 -0.32 11.73
CA ASP A 90 0.42 -1.33 12.77
C ASP A 90 -0.69 -2.35 12.47
N ASN A 91 -1.82 -1.91 11.92
CA ASN A 91 -2.97 -2.79 11.68
C ASN A 91 -3.14 -3.23 10.22
N VAL A 92 -2.48 -2.58 9.26
CA VAL A 92 -2.59 -2.96 7.84
C VAL A 92 -1.27 -3.55 7.34
N VAL A 93 -0.17 -2.83 7.51
CA VAL A 93 1.13 -3.26 6.94
C VAL A 93 1.72 -4.43 7.71
N ARG A 94 1.76 -4.36 9.05
CA ARG A 94 2.27 -5.47 9.87
C ARG A 94 1.38 -6.70 9.77
N ASP A 95 0.06 -6.52 9.80
CA ASP A 95 -0.90 -7.62 9.65
C ASP A 95 -0.78 -8.32 8.29
N ALA A 96 -0.63 -7.55 7.20
CA ALA A 96 -0.49 -8.11 5.86
C ALA A 96 0.83 -8.88 5.61
N ILE A 97 1.91 -8.50 6.31
CA ILE A 97 3.23 -9.13 6.14
C ILE A 97 3.42 -10.29 7.12
N GLY A 98 2.73 -10.28 8.25
CA GLY A 98 2.83 -11.28 9.31
C GLY A 98 4.12 -11.15 10.12
N GLU A 99 4.09 -11.63 11.36
CA GLU A 99 5.30 -11.76 12.17
C GLU A 99 6.19 -12.81 11.50
N GLY A 100 7.42 -12.43 11.16
CA GLY A 100 8.41 -13.41 10.73
C GLY A 100 8.55 -14.43 11.84
N HIS A 101 8.12 -15.66 11.60
CA HIS A 101 8.37 -16.79 12.50
C HIS A 101 9.87 -17.00 12.57
N HIS A 102 10.52 -16.26 13.48
CA HIS A 102 11.80 -16.64 14.03
C HIS A 102 11.55 -17.94 14.79
N HIS A 103 11.72 -19.07 14.07
CA HIS A 103 12.07 -20.32 14.71
C HIS A 103 13.45 -20.09 15.32
N ASP A 104 13.47 -19.55 16.53
CA ASP A 104 14.61 -19.66 17.42
C ASP A 104 14.74 -21.16 17.73
N HIS A 105 15.46 -21.87 16.86
CA HIS A 105 16.07 -23.13 17.22
C HIS A 105 17.20 -22.81 18.20
N ASP A 106 16.83 -22.52 19.45
CA ASP A 106 17.69 -22.76 20.59
C ASP A 106 17.92 -24.26 20.65
N GLY A 107 18.93 -24.70 19.91
CA GLY A 107 19.50 -26.03 20.02
C GLY A 107 20.22 -26.15 21.36
N ASP A 108 19.46 -26.30 22.44
CA ASP A 108 19.97 -26.91 23.66
C ASP A 108 19.60 -28.40 23.64
N HIS A 109 20.55 -29.20 23.19
CA HIS A 109 20.52 -30.64 23.40
C HIS A 109 20.81 -30.93 24.88
N GLY A 110 19.74 -31.01 25.68
CA GLY A 110 19.75 -31.53 27.03
C GLY A 110 18.71 -32.64 27.18
N ASP A 111 19.18 -33.88 27.19
CA ASP A 111 18.48 -35.10 27.57
C ASP A 111 17.62 -34.94 28.83
N HIS A 112 16.36 -35.42 28.80
CA HIS A 112 15.77 -36.39 29.75
C HIS A 112 14.24 -36.47 29.61
N GLY A 113 13.74 -37.71 29.54
CA GLY A 113 12.32 -38.02 29.39
C GLY A 113 11.48 -37.82 30.66
N HIS A 114 10.16 -37.76 30.48
CA HIS A 114 9.20 -38.75 30.96
C HIS A 114 7.76 -38.28 30.68
N GLU A 115 6.88 -39.26 30.48
CA GLU A 115 5.45 -39.18 30.21
C GLU A 115 4.67 -38.34 31.23
N SER A 116 3.61 -37.66 30.80
CA SER A 116 2.24 -37.90 31.30
C SER A 116 1.19 -37.05 30.58
N TYR A 117 0.15 -37.73 30.09
CA TYR A 117 -1.11 -37.14 29.65
C TYR A 117 -1.87 -36.55 30.86
N HIS A 118 -2.45 -35.36 30.70
CA HIS A 118 -3.56 -34.90 31.53
C HIS A 118 -4.54 -34.06 30.73
N HIS A 119 -5.77 -34.56 30.60
CA HIS A 119 -6.96 -33.82 30.15
C HIS A 119 -7.49 -32.94 31.29
N GLY A 120 -8.11 -31.80 30.96
CA GLY A 120 -8.95 -31.04 31.89
C GLY A 120 -9.25 -29.58 31.50
N ASP A 121 -10.34 -29.41 30.76
CA ASP A 121 -11.38 -28.36 30.85
C ASP A 121 -11.09 -26.90 31.25
N HIS A 122 -11.52 -26.02 30.32
CA HIS A 122 -12.29 -24.77 30.47
C HIS A 122 -12.13 -23.83 31.68
N ALA A 123 -12.14 -22.54 31.30
CA ALA A 123 -12.68 -21.36 31.98
C ALA A 123 -11.72 -20.36 32.70
N HIS A 124 -11.77 -19.14 32.16
CA HIS A 124 -11.63 -17.82 32.81
C HIS A 124 -10.36 -17.54 33.62
N THR A 125 -9.45 -16.75 33.04
CA THR A 125 -8.52 -15.91 33.81
C THR A 125 -8.98 -14.44 33.82
N PRO A 126 -8.94 -13.76 34.98
CA PRO A 126 -9.57 -12.46 35.18
C PRO A 126 -8.69 -11.28 34.75
N VAL A 127 -9.38 -10.20 34.37
CA VAL A 127 -8.96 -8.88 33.84
C VAL A 127 -8.10 -8.02 34.80
N ALA A 128 -7.31 -8.60 35.72
CA ALA A 128 -6.73 -7.79 36.82
C ALA A 128 -5.29 -8.11 37.25
N ALA A 129 -4.47 -8.81 36.46
CA ALA A 129 -3.09 -9.07 36.85
C ALA A 129 -2.14 -9.14 35.65
N SER A 130 -1.75 -7.98 35.12
CA SER A 130 -0.39 -7.71 34.58
C SER A 130 -0.22 -6.22 34.26
N GLN A 131 -0.77 -5.37 35.13
CA GLN A 131 -0.38 -3.96 35.24
C GLN A 131 0.92 -3.88 36.05
N LYS A 132 1.99 -4.41 35.47
CA LYS A 132 3.39 -4.15 35.83
C LYS A 132 4.22 -4.21 34.54
N LEU A 133 3.88 -3.36 33.57
CA LEU A 133 4.84 -3.03 32.52
C LEU A 133 5.90 -2.14 33.17
N ASN A 134 7.03 -2.76 33.48
CA ASN A 134 8.23 -2.12 33.99
C ASN A 134 8.57 -0.90 33.14
N SER A 135 8.77 0.23 33.82
CA SER A 135 9.31 1.48 33.28
C SER A 135 10.76 1.36 32.76
N GLU A 136 11.29 0.14 32.68
CA GLU A 136 12.64 -0.19 32.20
C GLU A 136 12.62 -0.84 30.80
N ASP A 137 11.42 -1.07 30.23
CA ASP A 137 11.26 -1.49 28.82
C ASP A 137 11.46 -0.32 27.83
N PHE A 138 11.64 0.91 28.33
CA PHE A 138 11.89 2.11 27.52
C PHE A 138 13.26 2.10 26.80
N GLY A 139 14.07 1.06 27.02
CA GLY A 139 15.32 0.80 26.31
C GLY A 139 15.35 -0.51 25.54
N VAL A 140 14.26 -1.29 25.52
CA VAL A 140 14.22 -2.51 24.71
C VAL A 140 14.20 -2.08 23.25
N THR A 141 15.23 -2.54 22.55
CA THR A 141 15.45 -2.37 21.13
C THR A 141 14.12 -2.33 20.43
N ARG A 142 13.75 -1.20 19.81
CA ARG A 142 12.73 -1.19 18.77
C ARG A 142 13.28 -2.04 17.64
N VAL A 143 13.20 -3.37 17.78
CA VAL A 143 13.42 -4.30 16.70
C VAL A 143 12.31 -3.95 15.73
N GLY A 144 12.65 -3.10 14.76
CA GLY A 144 11.70 -2.68 13.75
C GLY A 144 11.13 -3.93 13.13
N HIS A 145 9.81 -4.05 13.09
CA HIS A 145 9.19 -5.18 12.44
C HIS A 145 9.68 -5.18 10.99
N PRO A 146 10.07 -6.31 10.36
CA PRO A 146 10.51 -6.31 8.96
C PRO A 146 9.52 -5.61 8.02
N ALA A 147 8.22 -5.66 8.36
CA ALA A 147 7.15 -4.92 7.68
C ALA A 147 7.30 -3.38 7.71
N ASP A 148 7.96 -2.81 8.72
CA ASP A 148 8.11 -1.36 8.88
C ASP A 148 8.90 -0.74 7.72
N GLN A 149 9.72 -1.53 7.02
CA GLN A 149 10.45 -1.08 5.83
C GLN A 149 9.52 -0.82 4.62
N PHE A 150 8.34 -1.44 4.60
CA PHE A 150 7.34 -1.26 3.55
C PHE A 150 6.34 -0.16 3.89
N ALA A 151 6.24 0.23 5.17
CA ALA A 151 5.28 1.23 5.63
C ALA A 151 5.37 2.56 4.86
N PRO A 152 6.56 3.15 4.57
CA PRO A 152 6.61 4.40 3.81
C PRO A 152 5.99 4.30 2.42
N PHE A 153 6.23 3.19 1.71
CA PHE A 153 5.67 2.97 0.38
C PHE A 153 4.15 2.80 0.45
N VAL A 154 3.65 1.91 1.31
CA VAL A 154 2.22 1.65 1.45
C VAL A 154 1.48 2.91 1.89
N LEU A 155 2.03 3.67 2.85
CA LEU A 155 1.46 4.94 3.30
C LEU A 155 1.37 5.95 2.16
N THR A 156 2.40 6.09 1.31
CA THR A 156 2.37 7.03 0.19
C THR A 156 1.30 6.67 -0.85
N VAL A 157 1.21 5.40 -1.23
CA VAL A 157 0.19 4.92 -2.17
C VAL A 157 -1.21 5.09 -1.59
N PHE A 158 -1.39 4.77 -0.31
CA PHE A 158 -2.65 4.95 0.40
C PHE A 158 -3.11 6.41 0.39
N PHE A 159 -2.26 7.36 0.83
CA PHE A 159 -2.64 8.77 0.88
C PHE A 159 -2.87 9.36 -0.51
N PHE A 160 -2.08 8.94 -1.50
CA PHE A 160 -2.30 9.36 -2.87
C PHE A 160 -3.67 8.93 -3.39
N ILE A 161 -4.02 7.65 -3.25
CA ILE A 161 -5.33 7.13 -3.65
C ILE A 161 -6.45 7.81 -2.85
N LEU A 162 -6.25 8.01 -1.54
CA LEU A 162 -7.20 8.71 -0.67
C LEU A 162 -7.48 10.12 -1.19
N PHE A 163 -6.45 10.91 -1.54
CA PHE A 163 -6.65 12.26 -2.05
C PHE A 163 -7.29 12.27 -3.44
N CYS A 164 -6.89 11.37 -4.34
CA CYS A 164 -7.55 11.24 -5.63
C CYS A 164 -9.04 10.92 -5.47
N ASN A 165 -9.40 9.99 -4.58
CA ASN A 165 -10.79 9.62 -4.33
C ASN A 165 -11.56 10.73 -3.58
N LEU A 166 -10.90 11.47 -2.69
CA LEU A 166 -11.49 12.62 -2.01
C LEU A 166 -11.77 13.78 -2.98
N LEU A 167 -10.83 14.06 -3.90
CA LEU A 167 -11.04 15.03 -4.97
C LEU A 167 -12.15 14.58 -5.92
N GLY A 168 -12.26 13.27 -6.19
CA GLY A 168 -13.33 12.68 -6.99
C GLY A 168 -14.74 12.82 -6.39
N ALA A 169 -14.86 12.95 -5.07
CA ALA A 169 -16.14 13.20 -4.41
C ALA A 169 -16.62 14.65 -4.55
N ILE A 170 -15.73 15.59 -4.90
CA ILE A 170 -16.10 16.99 -5.13
C ILE A 170 -16.74 17.10 -6.52
N PRO A 171 -17.97 17.64 -6.62
CA PRO A 171 -18.58 17.87 -7.93
C PRO A 171 -17.65 18.75 -8.78
N TRP A 172 -17.65 18.55 -10.11
CA TRP A 172 -16.80 19.25 -11.10
C TRP A 172 -15.35 18.74 -11.27
N LEU A 173 -14.71 18.22 -10.21
CA LEU A 173 -13.32 17.75 -10.29
C LEU A 173 -13.20 16.39 -11.00
N GLY A 174 -14.05 15.42 -10.61
CA GLY A 174 -13.92 14.04 -11.07
C GLY A 174 -12.74 13.30 -10.44
N SER A 175 -12.67 11.98 -10.63
CA SER A 175 -11.66 11.13 -9.96
C SER A 175 -10.54 10.76 -10.93
N PRO A 176 -9.28 11.18 -10.70
CA PRO A 176 -8.16 10.79 -11.57
C PRO A 176 -7.93 9.27 -11.62
N THR A 177 -8.27 8.57 -10.55
CA THR A 177 -8.25 7.09 -10.47
C THR A 177 -9.26 6.40 -11.40
N GLY A 178 -10.17 7.14 -12.04
CA GLY A 178 -11.04 6.63 -13.09
C GLY A 178 -10.31 6.40 -14.42
N HIS A 179 -9.07 6.87 -14.58
CA HIS A 179 -8.29 6.71 -15.79
C HIS A 179 -7.38 5.47 -15.71
N LEU A 180 -7.48 4.58 -16.70
CA LEU A 180 -6.75 3.31 -16.72
C LEU A 180 -5.22 3.48 -16.63
N SER A 181 -4.67 4.56 -17.20
CA SER A 181 -3.24 4.82 -17.13
C SER A 181 -2.76 5.08 -15.71
N VAL A 182 -3.57 5.75 -14.88
CA VAL A 182 -3.20 6.09 -13.50
C VAL A 182 -3.18 4.82 -12.64
N THR A 183 -4.24 4.03 -12.73
CA THR A 183 -4.34 2.74 -12.04
C THR A 183 -3.26 1.78 -12.52
N GLY A 184 -2.98 1.76 -13.82
CA GLY A 184 -1.90 0.95 -14.41
C GLY A 184 -0.51 1.33 -13.88
N ILE A 185 -0.22 2.62 -13.71
CA ILE A 185 1.05 3.09 -13.13
C ILE A 185 1.14 2.70 -11.64
N LEU A 186 0.05 2.85 -10.87
CA LEU A 186 0.03 2.43 -9.47
C LEU A 186 0.25 0.92 -9.33
N ALA A 187 -0.46 0.11 -10.11
CA ALA A 187 -0.28 -1.33 -10.18
C ALA A 187 1.17 -1.72 -10.53
N MET A 188 1.75 -1.05 -11.53
CA MET A 188 3.15 -1.24 -11.93
C MET A 188 4.12 -0.87 -10.80
N SER A 189 3.86 0.22 -10.07
CA SER A 189 4.71 0.65 -8.96
C SER A 189 4.74 -0.38 -7.82
N VAL A 190 3.60 -0.99 -7.51
CA VAL A 190 3.48 -2.06 -6.50
C VAL A 190 4.21 -3.31 -6.99
N PHE A 191 4.00 -3.71 -8.25
CA PHE A 191 4.71 -4.83 -8.86
C PHE A 191 6.23 -4.67 -8.78
N VAL A 192 6.75 -3.50 -9.16
CA VAL A 192 8.18 -3.19 -9.05
C VAL A 192 8.64 -3.29 -7.60
N ARG A 193 7.90 -2.75 -6.64
CA ARG A 193 8.30 -2.82 -5.22
C ARG A 193 8.36 -4.25 -4.70
N VAL A 194 7.42 -5.11 -5.10
CA VAL A 194 7.37 -6.53 -4.73
C VAL A 194 8.53 -7.29 -5.35
N VAL A 195 8.80 -7.11 -6.64
CA VAL A 195 9.94 -7.76 -7.33
C VAL A 195 11.26 -7.34 -6.69
N LEU A 196 11.43 -6.05 -6.39
CA LEU A 196 12.65 -5.54 -5.75
C LEU A 196 12.83 -6.10 -4.35
N ALA A 197 11.77 -6.16 -3.54
CA ALA A 197 11.84 -6.70 -2.18
C ALA A 197 12.07 -8.22 -2.17
N GLY A 198 11.35 -8.97 -3.01
CA GLY A 198 11.57 -10.41 -3.15
C GLY A 198 12.98 -10.75 -3.62
N SER A 199 13.52 -9.94 -4.54
CA SER A 199 14.90 -10.09 -5.02
C SER A 199 15.96 -9.72 -3.98
N SER A 200 15.65 -8.81 -3.04
CA SER A 200 16.61 -8.43 -1.99
C SER A 200 16.73 -9.46 -0.88
N GLU A 201 15.67 -10.20 -0.58
CA GLU A 201 15.68 -11.25 0.47
C GLU A 201 16.26 -12.58 -0.04
N LEU A 202 15.88 -13.00 -1.25
CA LEU A 202 16.26 -14.31 -1.80
C LEU A 202 17.44 -14.25 -2.78
N GLY A 203 17.90 -13.03 -3.12
CA GLY A 203 18.76 -12.77 -4.28
C GLY A 203 17.98 -12.89 -5.60
N VAL A 204 18.39 -12.19 -6.66
CA VAL A 204 17.66 -12.17 -7.95
C VAL A 204 17.40 -13.59 -8.46
N VAL A 205 18.43 -14.43 -8.51
CA VAL A 205 18.31 -15.82 -8.99
C VAL A 205 17.51 -16.69 -8.02
N GLY A 206 17.60 -16.44 -6.71
CA GLY A 206 16.85 -17.18 -5.70
C GLY A 206 15.37 -16.83 -5.72
N PHE A 207 15.00 -15.56 -5.94
CA PHE A 207 13.62 -15.11 -6.12
C PHE A 207 12.94 -15.85 -7.28
N TRP A 208 13.56 -15.86 -8.46
CA TRP A 208 13.00 -16.54 -9.63
C TRP A 208 12.92 -18.06 -9.47
N LYS A 209 13.80 -18.67 -8.68
CA LYS A 209 13.74 -20.10 -8.34
C LYS A 209 12.72 -20.40 -7.25
N ALA A 210 12.49 -19.47 -6.32
CA ALA A 210 11.51 -19.60 -5.25
C ALA A 210 10.06 -19.52 -5.76
N LEU A 211 9.83 -18.95 -6.95
CA LEU A 211 8.53 -19.00 -7.63
C LEU A 211 8.06 -20.44 -7.92
N ALA A 212 8.97 -21.41 -8.01
CA ALA A 212 8.61 -22.81 -8.13
C ALA A 212 8.83 -23.52 -6.78
N PRO A 213 7.77 -23.98 -6.09
CA PRO A 213 7.91 -24.78 -4.88
C PRO A 213 8.71 -26.05 -5.16
N LYS A 214 9.65 -26.39 -4.27
CA LYS A 214 10.33 -27.68 -4.33
C LYS A 214 9.35 -28.74 -3.86
N MET A 215 8.80 -29.50 -4.79
CA MET A 215 7.99 -30.67 -4.45
C MET A 215 8.90 -31.89 -4.41
N ASP A 216 8.79 -32.70 -3.35
CA ASP A 216 9.45 -34.01 -3.24
C ASP A 216 8.77 -35.01 -4.19
N LEU A 217 9.05 -34.86 -5.49
CA LEU A 217 8.61 -35.77 -6.53
C LEU A 217 9.79 -36.59 -7.07
N PRO A 218 9.55 -37.82 -7.54
CA PRO A 218 10.53 -38.59 -8.31
C PRO A 218 11.12 -37.72 -9.43
N ALA A 219 12.44 -37.70 -9.56
CA ALA A 219 13.19 -36.73 -10.38
C ALA A 219 12.69 -36.60 -11.84
N ILE A 220 12.16 -37.70 -12.39
CA ILE A 220 11.61 -37.74 -13.76
C ILE A 220 10.29 -36.96 -13.87
N MET A 221 9.42 -37.03 -12.87
CA MET A 221 8.17 -36.26 -12.85
C MET A 221 8.40 -34.80 -12.48
N ALA A 222 9.35 -34.54 -11.57
CA ALA A 222 9.73 -33.19 -11.18
C ALA A 222 10.24 -32.36 -12.37
N ALA A 223 11.02 -32.97 -13.27
CA ALA A 223 11.56 -32.28 -14.45
C ALA A 223 10.48 -31.72 -15.40
N LEU A 224 9.29 -32.34 -15.46
CA LEU A 224 8.19 -31.88 -16.32
C LEU A 224 7.24 -30.91 -15.59
N ILE A 225 6.97 -31.14 -14.30
CA ILE A 225 5.96 -30.37 -13.56
C ILE A 225 6.52 -29.03 -13.06
N ILE A 226 7.79 -28.98 -12.64
CA ILE A 226 8.44 -27.75 -12.16
C ILE A 226 8.36 -26.59 -13.18
N PRO A 227 8.71 -26.76 -14.47
CA PRO A 227 8.62 -25.66 -15.43
C PRO A 227 7.17 -25.22 -15.69
N MET A 228 6.20 -26.14 -15.62
CA MET A 228 4.78 -25.81 -15.73
C MET A 228 4.29 -24.98 -14.52
N ILE A 229 4.65 -25.39 -13.30
CA ILE A 229 4.28 -24.67 -12.07
C ILE A 229 4.93 -23.28 -12.04
N TRP A 230 6.20 -23.20 -12.41
CA TRP A 230 6.87 -21.91 -12.55
C TRP A 230 6.13 -20.99 -13.53
N GLY A 231 5.67 -21.53 -14.67
CA GLY A 231 4.90 -20.78 -15.67
C GLY A 231 3.56 -20.26 -15.14
N ILE A 232 2.78 -21.09 -14.44
CA ILE A 232 1.51 -20.64 -13.84
C ILE A 232 1.74 -19.62 -12.72
N GLU A 233 2.83 -19.73 -11.95
CA GLU A 233 3.13 -18.77 -10.89
C GLU A 233 3.55 -17.42 -11.46
N VAL A 234 4.35 -17.40 -12.54
CA VAL A 234 4.70 -16.16 -13.25
C VAL A 234 3.44 -15.48 -13.80
N ILE A 235 2.54 -16.25 -14.41
CA ILE A 235 1.26 -15.73 -14.90
C ILE A 235 0.40 -15.24 -13.72
N GLY A 236 0.33 -16.00 -12.63
CA GLY A 236 -0.39 -15.65 -11.41
C GLY A 236 0.13 -14.36 -10.77
N LEU A 237 1.46 -14.18 -10.73
CA LEU A 237 2.10 -12.95 -10.27
C LEU A 237 1.69 -11.75 -11.11
N LEU A 238 1.66 -11.88 -12.44
CA LEU A 238 1.22 -10.81 -13.34
C LEU A 238 -0.27 -10.51 -13.20
N ILE A 239 -1.13 -11.53 -13.09
CA ILE A 239 -2.57 -11.33 -12.90
C ILE A 239 -2.85 -10.65 -11.56
N LYS A 240 -2.22 -11.12 -10.47
CA LYS A 240 -2.37 -10.54 -9.14
C LYS A 240 -2.06 -9.05 -9.12
N HIS A 241 -1.06 -8.61 -9.88
CA HIS A 241 -0.67 -7.20 -9.97
C HIS A 241 -1.44 -6.43 -11.04
N GLY A 242 -1.88 -7.09 -12.12
CA GLY A 242 -2.66 -6.47 -13.19
C GLY A 242 -4.13 -6.24 -12.83
N VAL A 243 -4.66 -6.97 -11.85
CA VAL A 243 -6.05 -6.89 -11.37
C VAL A 243 -6.16 -6.16 -10.02
N LEU A 244 -5.05 -5.60 -9.51
CA LEU A 244 -4.99 -4.84 -8.24
C LEU A 244 -6.10 -3.80 -8.09
#